data_AF-A0A843EBX4-F1
#
_entry.id   AF-A0A843EBX4-F1
#
_cell.length_a   1.000
_cell.length_b   1.000
_cell.length_c   1.000
_cell.angle_alpha   90.00
_cell.angle_beta   90.00
_cell.angle_gamma   90.00
#
_symmetry.space_group_name_H-M   'P 1'
#
loop_
_entity.id
_entity.type
_entity.pdbx_description
1 polymer ?
#
loop_
_entity_poly.entity_id
_entity_poly.type
_entity_poly.pdbx_seq_one_letter_code
_entity_poly.pdbx_strand_id
1 'polypeptide(L)'
;MEMLSEEELRRLIESLSIREIIEPALDNWIAYESTGKTIINLKTGKVQGIGLNINELLDMSHDNDHIELYKIESEDELYDEEEILDGDEYERFLEFKLKKEENEEFFDDYDPELLDEFCRIESIDKKERQIKILIEDYEEYHFNNYQD
;
A
#
# COMPACT_ATOMS: atom_id res chain seq x y z
N MET A 1 -1.68 -20.89 -25.65
CA MET A 1 -0.97 -20.58 -24.38
C MET A 1 -1.84 -21.16 -23.30
N GLU A 2 -1.30 -22.06 -22.50
CA GLU A 2 -2.03 -22.79 -21.46
C GLU A 2 -2.04 -21.93 -20.19
N MET A 3 -3.20 -21.79 -19.55
CA MET A 3 -3.33 -21.07 -18.27
C MET A 3 -2.92 -22.00 -17.12
N LEU A 4 -2.51 -21.43 -15.99
CA LEU A 4 -2.25 -22.20 -14.78
C LEU A 4 -3.44 -23.10 -14.42
N SER A 5 -3.14 -24.35 -14.07
CA SER A 5 -4.13 -25.23 -13.44
C SER A 5 -4.46 -24.75 -12.02
N GLU A 6 -5.62 -25.17 -11.51
CA GLU A 6 -6.06 -24.85 -10.14
C GLU A 6 -5.04 -25.30 -9.08
N GLU A 7 -4.40 -26.46 -9.28
CA GLU A 7 -3.39 -26.97 -8.34
C GLU A 7 -2.10 -26.15 -8.36
N GLU A 8 -1.65 -25.71 -9.54
CA GLU A 8 -0.50 -24.81 -9.66
C GLU A 8 -0.78 -23.45 -9.04
N LEU A 9 -1.97 -22.90 -9.28
CA LEU A 9 -2.41 -21.64 -8.69
C LEU A 9 -2.48 -21.73 -7.17
N ARG A 10 -3.05 -22.80 -6.63
CA ARG A 10 -3.16 -23.00 -5.19
C ARG A 10 -1.78 -23.07 -4.54
N ARG A 11 -0.85 -23.83 -5.11
CA ARG A 11 0.54 -23.92 -4.61
C ARG A 11 1.26 -22.57 -4.68
N LEU A 12 1.00 -21.79 -5.73
CA LEU A 12 1.55 -20.45 -5.86
C LEU A 12 1.03 -19.57 -4.72
N ILE A 13 -0.29 -19.47 -4.53
CA ILE A 13 -0.90 -18.67 -3.47
C ILE A 13 -0.40 -19.09 -2.08
N GLU A 14 -0.37 -20.41 -1.79
CA GLU A 14 0.11 -20.95 -0.51
C GLU A 14 1.60 -20.67 -0.26
N SER A 15 2.38 -20.35 -1.30
CA SER A 15 3.81 -20.05 -1.17
C SER A 15 4.12 -18.56 -0.94
N LEU A 16 3.14 -17.67 -1.15
CA LEU A 16 3.34 -16.23 -1.01
C LEU A 16 3.36 -15.82 0.45
N SER A 17 4.33 -14.99 0.80
CA SER A 17 4.28 -14.21 2.04
C SER A 17 3.25 -13.09 1.92
N ILE A 18 2.72 -12.63 3.06
CA ILE A 18 1.79 -11.49 3.11
C ILE A 18 2.47 -10.24 2.52
N ARG A 19 3.77 -10.06 2.76
CA ARG A 19 4.53 -8.96 2.14
C ARG A 19 4.53 -9.02 0.61
N GLU A 20 4.71 -10.20 0.02
CA GLU A 20 4.64 -10.38 -1.45
C GLU A 20 3.24 -10.14 -2.01
N ILE A 21 2.21 -10.15 -1.16
CA ILE A 21 0.84 -9.78 -1.50
C ILE A 21 0.62 -8.27 -1.35
N ILE A 22 1.17 -7.64 -0.32
CA ILE A 22 0.88 -6.23 0.02
C ILE A 22 1.81 -5.24 -0.68
N GLU A 23 3.12 -5.48 -0.63
CA GLU A 23 4.13 -4.53 -1.13
C GLU A 23 3.92 -4.15 -2.60
N PRO A 24 3.56 -5.07 -3.53
CA PRO A 24 3.33 -4.67 -4.92
C PRO A 24 2.12 -3.75 -5.10
N ALA A 25 1.07 -3.89 -4.29
CA ALA A 25 -0.09 -3.00 -4.31
C ALA A 25 0.30 -1.62 -3.81
N LEU A 26 1.00 -1.54 -2.67
CA LEU A 26 1.49 -0.29 -2.09
C LEU A 26 2.42 0.46 -3.05
N ASP A 27 3.34 -0.25 -3.70
CA ASP A 27 4.29 0.33 -4.68
C ASP A 27 3.62 0.91 -5.93
N ASN A 28 2.36 0.55 -6.19
CA ASN A 28 1.59 1.00 -7.34
C ASN A 28 0.35 1.81 -6.94
N TRP A 29 0.22 2.15 -5.67
CA TRP A 29 -0.84 2.99 -5.16
C TRP A 29 -0.36 4.43 -5.03
N ILE A 30 -1.23 5.38 -5.37
CA ILE A 30 -1.01 6.81 -5.17
C ILE A 30 -2.32 7.39 -4.65
N ALA A 31 -2.27 7.98 -3.45
CA ALA A 31 -3.42 8.58 -2.79
C ALA A 31 -4.20 9.50 -3.73
N TYR A 32 -5.51 9.27 -3.83
CA TYR A 32 -6.47 9.97 -4.67
C TYR A 32 -6.19 9.98 -6.18
N GLU A 33 -5.14 9.30 -6.66
CA GLU A 33 -4.76 9.25 -8.07
C GLU A 33 -4.93 7.85 -8.67
N SER A 34 -4.48 6.80 -7.97
CA SER A 34 -4.53 5.44 -8.49
C SER A 34 -4.72 4.37 -7.41
N THR A 35 -5.68 3.48 -7.64
CA THR A 35 -5.85 2.23 -6.88
C THR A 35 -4.68 1.31 -7.19
N GLY A 36 -3.99 0.83 -6.15
CA GLY A 36 -2.91 -0.14 -6.26
C GLY A 36 -3.44 -1.55 -6.06
N LYS A 37 -3.05 -2.49 -6.92
CA LYS A 37 -3.44 -3.90 -6.81
C LYS A 37 -2.25 -4.83 -6.92
N THR A 38 -2.33 -5.94 -6.22
CA THR A 38 -1.47 -7.11 -6.45
C THR A 38 -2.27 -8.18 -7.17
N ILE A 39 -1.75 -8.66 -8.30
CA ILE A 39 -2.39 -9.69 -9.10
C ILE A 39 -1.47 -10.86 -9.40
N ILE A 40 -2.05 -12.05 -9.63
CA ILE A 40 -1.40 -13.17 -10.30
C ILE A 40 -1.79 -13.15 -11.77
N ASN A 41 -0.81 -13.06 -12.67
CA ASN A 41 -1.05 -13.25 -14.09
C ASN A 41 -1.17 -14.75 -14.41
N LEU A 42 -2.34 -15.23 -14.81
CA LEU A 42 -2.64 -16.66 -14.99
C LEU A 42 -1.89 -17.32 -16.15
N LYS A 43 -1.36 -16.53 -17.08
CA LYS A 43 -0.57 -17.02 -18.23
C LYS A 43 0.89 -17.24 -17.87
N THR A 44 1.41 -16.47 -16.91
CA THR A 44 2.83 -16.48 -16.54
C THR A 44 3.11 -16.98 -15.13
N GLY A 45 2.10 -17.05 -14.28
CA GLY A 45 2.20 -17.36 -12.86
C GLY A 45 2.98 -16.32 -12.06
N LYS A 46 3.16 -15.11 -12.59
CA LYS A 46 3.86 -14.03 -11.90
C LYS A 46 2.91 -13.23 -11.04
N VAL A 47 3.34 -12.98 -9.80
CA VAL A 47 2.78 -11.94 -8.94
C VAL A 47 3.35 -10.59 -9.36
N GLN A 48 2.49 -9.60 -9.54
CA GLN A 48 2.91 -8.24 -9.91
C GLN A 48 1.93 -7.20 -9.38
N GLY A 49 2.46 -6.00 -9.13
CA GLY A 49 1.68 -4.81 -8.80
C GLY A 49 1.21 -4.09 -10.05
N ILE A 50 0.03 -3.47 -9.98
CA ILE A 50 -0.54 -2.61 -11.02
C ILE A 50 -1.25 -1.42 -10.37
N GLY A 51 -1.03 -0.24 -10.92
CA GLY A 51 -1.74 0.98 -10.55
C GLY A 51 -2.81 1.26 -11.60
N LEU A 52 -4.02 1.55 -11.17
CA LEU A 52 -5.14 1.85 -12.06
C LEU A 52 -5.76 3.18 -11.69
N ASN A 53 -5.94 4.05 -12.68
CA ASN A 53 -6.86 5.18 -12.53
C ASN A 53 -8.32 4.74 -12.74
N ILE A 54 -9.27 5.62 -12.42
CA ILE A 54 -10.72 5.34 -12.47
C ILE A 54 -11.20 4.78 -13.82
N ASN A 55 -10.58 5.18 -14.94
CA ASN A 55 -10.97 4.72 -16.27
C ASN A 55 -10.44 3.31 -16.56
N GLU A 56 -9.24 2.99 -16.08
CA GLU A 56 -8.60 1.67 -16.27
C GLU A 56 -9.19 0.57 -15.39
N LEU A 57 -9.74 0.95 -14.22
CA LEU A 57 -10.48 0.03 -13.34
C LEU A 57 -11.65 -0.65 -14.06
N LEU A 58 -12.37 0.10 -14.90
CA LEU A 58 -13.50 -0.41 -15.68
C LEU A 58 -13.03 -1.44 -16.73
N ASP A 59 -11.90 -1.19 -17.38
CA ASP A 59 -11.35 -2.08 -18.40
C ASP A 59 -10.84 -3.41 -17.83
N MET A 60 -10.24 -3.37 -16.63
CA MET A 60 -9.72 -4.57 -15.95
C MET A 60 -10.81 -5.49 -15.41
N SER A 61 -11.98 -4.96 -15.06
CA SER A 61 -13.08 -5.76 -14.50
C SER A 61 -13.62 -6.85 -15.46
N HIS A 62 -13.23 -6.78 -16.73
CA HIS A 62 -13.65 -7.71 -17.79
C HIS A 62 -12.55 -8.68 -18.23
N ASP A 63 -11.33 -8.57 -17.70
CA ASP A 63 -10.21 -9.43 -18.06
C ASP A 63 -10.18 -10.69 -17.16
N ASN A 64 -10.19 -11.88 -17.78
CA ASN A 64 -10.16 -13.17 -17.08
C ASN A 64 -8.74 -13.75 -16.98
N ASP A 65 -7.71 -13.00 -17.38
CA ASP A 65 -6.33 -13.48 -17.44
C ASP A 65 -5.53 -13.30 -16.13
N HIS A 66 -6.18 -12.83 -15.06
CA HIS A 66 -5.53 -12.58 -13.77
C HIS A 66 -6.44 -12.89 -12.57
N ILE A 67 -5.82 -13.00 -11.40
CA ILE A 67 -6.51 -13.08 -10.10
C ILE A 67 -6.01 -11.93 -9.23
N GLU A 68 -6.93 -11.18 -8.64
CA GLU A 68 -6.63 -10.16 -7.63
C GLU A 68 -6.34 -10.82 -6.28
N LEU A 69 -5.21 -10.46 -5.68
CA LEU A 69 -4.82 -10.93 -4.34
C LEU A 69 -5.06 -9.87 -3.27
N TYR A 70 -4.81 -8.60 -3.60
CA TYR A 70 -4.94 -7.49 -2.69
C TYR A 70 -5.17 -6.19 -3.45
N LYS A 71 -5.82 -5.23 -2.80
CA LYS A 71 -6.20 -3.95 -3.37
C LYS A 71 -6.13 -2.89 -2.29
N ILE A 72 -5.61 -1.74 -2.67
CA ILE A 72 -5.68 -0.48 -1.92
C ILE A 72 -6.40 0.52 -2.81
N GLU A 73 -7.56 1.00 -2.38
CA GLU A 73 -8.34 1.97 -3.16
C GLU A 73 -7.69 3.35 -3.14
N SER A 74 -7.83 4.10 -4.24
CA SER A 74 -7.26 5.44 -4.34
C SER A 74 -7.71 6.36 -3.21
N GLU A 75 -8.95 6.23 -2.76
CA GLU A 75 -9.55 7.01 -1.70
C GLU A 75 -9.24 6.52 -0.28
N ASP A 76 -8.51 5.41 -0.13
CA ASP A 76 -8.15 4.88 1.19
C ASP A 76 -7.15 5.83 1.88
N GLU A 77 -7.52 6.33 3.05
CA GLU A 77 -6.62 7.03 3.97
C GLU A 77 -5.86 5.96 4.77
N LEU A 78 -4.78 5.45 4.18
CA LEU A 78 -4.09 4.28 4.70
C LEU A 78 -3.45 4.47 6.07
N TYR A 79 -2.89 5.66 6.33
CA TYR A 79 -2.12 5.92 7.54
C TYR A 79 -2.20 7.37 7.96
N ASP A 80 -2.31 7.59 9.26
CA ASP A 80 -2.05 8.88 9.89
C ASP A 80 -0.58 8.99 10.32
N GLU A 81 -0.09 10.22 10.54
CA GLU A 81 1.31 10.40 10.94
C GLU A 81 1.63 9.77 12.31
N GLU A 82 0.62 9.67 13.19
CA GLU A 82 0.72 9.00 14.50
C GLU A 82 0.84 7.47 14.41
N GLU A 83 0.44 6.87 13.29
CA GLU A 83 0.60 5.43 13.06
C GLU A 83 1.98 5.12 12.47
N ILE A 84 2.49 6.04 11.64
CA ILE A 84 3.82 5.92 11.05
C ILE A 84 4.92 6.23 12.06
N LEU A 85 4.74 7.24 12.91
CA LEU A 85 5.76 7.74 13.82
C LEU A 85 5.52 7.23 15.24
N ASP A 86 6.59 6.90 15.97
CA ASP A 86 6.45 6.68 17.41
C ASP A 86 6.18 8.01 18.15
N GLY A 87 5.82 7.94 19.43
CA GLY A 87 5.46 9.14 20.19
C GLY A 87 6.55 10.20 20.25
N ASP A 88 7.84 9.81 20.33
CA ASP A 88 8.93 10.78 20.36
C ASP A 88 9.20 11.36 18.96
N GLU A 89 9.07 10.55 17.91
CA GLU A 89 9.20 10.96 16.51
C GLU A 89 8.07 11.91 16.08
N TYR A 90 6.84 11.64 16.50
CA TYR A 90 5.68 12.48 16.21
C TYR A 90 5.82 13.86 16.83
N GLU A 91 6.26 13.96 18.09
CA GLU A 91 6.53 15.27 18.72
C GLU A 91 7.62 16.05 17.97
N ARG A 92 8.68 15.37 17.50
CA ARG A 92 9.70 15.99 16.65
C ARG A 92 9.15 16.41 15.28
N PHE A 93 8.20 15.66 14.73
CA PHE A 93 7.51 16.02 13.49
C PHE A 93 6.66 17.28 13.66
N LEU A 94 5.93 17.41 14.77
CA LEU A 94 5.18 18.63 15.10
C LEU A 94 6.11 19.84 15.23
N GLU A 95 7.25 19.70 15.91
CA GLU A 95 8.25 20.76 15.96
C GLU A 95 8.83 21.11 14.58
N PHE A 96 8.99 20.12 13.70
CA PHE A 96 9.42 20.31 12.32
C PHE A 96 8.38 21.09 11.50
N LYS A 97 7.10 20.74 11.59
CA LYS A 97 5.99 21.46 10.93
C LYS A 97 5.93 22.93 11.38
N LEU A 98 5.99 23.18 12.69
CA LEU A 98 5.99 24.55 13.24
C LEU A 98 7.15 25.39 12.70
N LYS A 99 8.35 24.82 12.60
CA LYS A 99 9.50 25.52 12.01
C LYS A 99 9.32 25.80 10.53
N LYS A 100 8.67 24.91 9.77
CA LYS A 100 8.36 25.13 8.35
C LYS A 100 7.35 26.25 8.19
N GLU A 101 6.27 26.22 8.97
CA GLU A 101 5.23 27.26 8.99
C GLU A 101 5.81 28.66 9.25
N GLU A 102 6.73 28.80 10.21
CA GLU A 102 7.38 30.09 10.50
C GLU A 102 8.23 30.63 9.33
N ASN A 103 8.70 29.76 8.44
CA ASN A 103 9.62 30.11 7.35
C ASN A 103 8.93 30.23 5.98
N GLU A 104 7.67 29.82 5.86
CA GLU A 104 6.94 29.75 4.59
C GLU A 104 5.70 30.65 4.58
N GLU A 105 5.57 31.48 3.55
CA GLU A 105 4.44 32.43 3.42
C GLU A 105 3.10 31.71 3.19
N PHE A 106 3.14 30.51 2.61
CA PHE A 106 2.00 29.65 2.34
C PHE A 106 2.32 28.22 2.78
N PHE A 107 2.20 27.96 4.09
CA PHE A 107 2.34 26.63 4.65
C PHE A 107 1.03 25.85 4.50
N ASP A 108 1.10 24.66 3.90
CA ASP A 108 0.00 23.71 3.85
C ASP A 108 0.25 22.60 4.86
N ASP A 109 -0.50 22.62 5.96
CA ASP A 109 -0.36 21.62 7.03
C ASP A 109 -0.75 20.21 6.57
N TYR A 110 -1.43 20.08 5.43
CA TYR A 110 -1.85 18.80 4.85
C TYR A 110 -0.93 18.35 3.71
N ASP A 111 0.19 19.03 3.46
CA ASP A 111 1.13 18.61 2.42
C ASP A 111 1.72 17.23 2.75
N PRO A 112 1.41 16.19 1.96
CA PRO A 112 1.89 14.82 2.21
C PRO A 112 3.42 14.71 2.11
N GLU A 113 4.09 15.65 1.43
CA GLU A 113 5.55 15.67 1.33
C GLU A 113 6.22 16.04 2.67
N LEU A 114 5.50 16.66 3.62
CA LEU A 114 6.07 17.03 4.92
C LEU A 114 6.53 15.81 5.72
N LEU A 115 5.70 14.78 5.79
CA LEU A 115 6.05 13.54 6.48
C LEU A 115 7.20 12.82 5.77
N ASP A 116 7.21 12.83 4.43
CA ASP A 116 8.29 12.24 3.63
C ASP A 116 9.63 12.95 3.86
N GLU A 117 9.63 14.28 3.88
CA GLU A 117 10.80 15.09 4.17
C GLU A 117 11.32 14.82 5.59
N PHE A 118 10.42 14.82 6.58
CA PHE A 118 10.77 14.53 7.96
C PHE A 118 11.40 13.13 8.11
N CYS A 119 10.75 12.10 7.56
CA CYS A 119 11.26 10.73 7.60
C CYS A 119 12.65 10.63 6.96
N ARG A 120 12.88 11.32 5.83
CA ARG A 120 14.19 11.36 5.17
C ARG A 120 15.26 12.04 6.05
N ILE A 121 14.94 13.13 6.73
CA ILE A 121 15.87 13.86 7.61
C ILE A 121 16.25 13.01 8.82
N GLU A 122 15.25 12.38 9.46
CA GLU A 122 15.42 11.57 10.66
C GLU A 122 15.86 10.13 10.36
N SER A 123 16.04 9.76 9.09
CA SER A 123 16.39 8.40 8.65
C SER A 123 15.38 7.34 9.09
N ILE A 124 14.09 7.70 9.06
CA ILE A 124 12.96 6.82 9.32
C ILE A 124 12.57 6.11 8.01
N ASP A 125 12.52 4.78 8.05
CA ASP A 125 12.05 3.97 6.92
C ASP A 125 10.52 3.95 6.88
N LYS A 126 9.93 5.01 6.32
CA LYS A 126 8.48 5.17 6.20
C LYS A 126 7.84 3.98 5.48
N LYS A 127 8.44 3.54 4.35
CA LYS A 127 7.88 2.45 3.54
C LYS A 127 7.84 1.15 4.33
N GLU A 128 8.89 0.82 5.08
CA GLU A 128 8.88 -0.40 5.91
C GLU A 128 7.78 -0.36 6.98
N ARG A 129 7.54 0.81 7.59
CA ARG A 129 6.47 0.96 8.59
C ARG A 129 5.09 0.85 7.98
N GLN A 130 4.87 1.48 6.82
CA GLN A 130 3.63 1.34 6.04
C GLN A 130 3.32 -0.12 5.68
N ILE A 131 4.32 -0.86 5.20
CA ILE A 131 4.18 -2.30 4.92
C ILE A 131 3.80 -3.06 6.18
N LYS A 132 4.43 -2.73 7.31
CA LYS A 132 4.20 -3.44 8.56
C LYS A 132 2.76 -3.22 9.08
N ILE A 133 2.26 -1.98 9.03
CA ILE A 133 0.88 -1.65 9.40
C ILE A 133 -0.10 -2.44 8.53
N LEU A 134 0.06 -2.41 7.20
CA LEU A 134 -0.84 -3.14 6.30
C LEU A 134 -0.79 -4.66 6.51
N ILE A 135 0.38 -5.22 6.84
CA ILE A 135 0.48 -6.64 7.19
C ILE A 135 -0.35 -6.94 8.45
N GLU A 136 -0.22 -6.11 9.49
CA GLU A 136 -0.97 -6.26 10.73
C GLU A 136 -2.49 -6.15 10.48
N ASP A 137 -2.94 -5.18 9.68
CA ASP A 137 -4.35 -5.00 9.29
C ASP A 137 -4.88 -6.20 8.47
N TYR A 138 -4.08 -6.68 7.53
CA TYR A 138 -4.43 -7.85 6.70
C TYR A 138 -4.56 -9.11 7.56
N GLU A 139 -3.62 -9.35 8.48
CA GLU A 139 -3.66 -10.48 9.41
C GLU A 139 -4.87 -10.39 10.34
N GLU A 140 -5.17 -9.20 10.88
CA GLU A 140 -6.34 -9.00 11.74
C GLU A 140 -7.65 -9.24 10.98
N TYR A 141 -7.79 -8.70 9.76
CA TYR A 141 -8.96 -8.94 8.92
C TYR A 141 -9.14 -10.43 8.63
N HIS A 142 -8.07 -11.12 8.25
CA HIS A 142 -8.14 -12.54 7.93
C HIS A 142 -8.43 -13.39 9.17
N PHE A 143 -7.82 -13.08 10.31
CA PHE A 143 -8.11 -13.74 11.58
C PHE A 143 -9.57 -13.54 11.96
N ASN A 144 -10.11 -12.33 11.90
CA ASN A 144 -11.48 -12.05 12.33
C ASN A 144 -12.55 -12.66 11.41
N ASN A 145 -12.25 -12.89 10.13
CA ASN A 145 -13.24 -13.33 9.13
C ASN A 145 -13.10 -14.78 8.65
N TYR A 146 -11.97 -15.45 8.89
CA TYR A 146 -11.71 -16.80 8.36
C TYR A 146 -11.34 -17.84 9.44
N GLN A 147 -11.74 -17.62 10.70
CA GLN A 147 -11.59 -18.58 11.82
C GLN A 147 -12.68 -19.68 11.85
N ASP A 148 -13.08 -20.23 10.70
CA ASP A 148 -13.95 -21.42 10.60
C ASP A 148 -13.25 -22.60 9.91
#